data_AF-A0A939T0C0-F1
#
_entry.id   AF-A0A939T0C0-F1
#
_cell.length_a   1.000
_cell.length_b   1.000
_cell.length_c   1.000
_cell.angle_alpha   90.00
_cell.angle_beta   90.00
_cell.angle_gamma   90.00
#
_symmetry.space_group_name_H-M   'P 1'
#
loop_
_entity.id
_entity.type
_entity.pdbx_description
1 polymer ?
#
loop_
_entity_poly.entity_id
_entity_poly.type
_entity_poly.pdbx_seq_one_letter_code
_entity_poly.pdbx_strand_id
1 'polypeptide(L)'
;MRILPLSTLLLARRNRTICAGDRPVGGSREAFHTCGQTTEDVTCGSAIGSNPVLEICVGTVILIVVIFVHGVGIRAISWKFSKSWMHVTSTRGHWRLNLVLAVTIAALAILHFAETLIWSVPLYARSIIPSMRDSYYFVLESYTTLGEGNVTLPDRWRLLGPIIGMSGLFTFGWTGSVLVNIMTDVGRFDMLRAKRAHSDDGPQ
;
A
#
# COMPACT_ATOMS: atom_id res chain seq x y z
N MET A 1 43.62 2.33 6.90
CA MET A 1 42.78 1.59 7.86
C MET A 1 42.31 0.33 7.14
N ARG A 2 42.94 -0.82 7.45
CA ARG A 2 42.78 -2.08 6.71
C ARG A 2 41.53 -2.83 7.21
N ILE A 3 40.73 -3.27 6.24
CA ILE A 3 39.57 -4.16 6.37
C ILE A 3 40.10 -5.55 6.77
N LEU A 4 39.53 -6.19 7.80
CA LEU A 4 39.78 -7.60 8.13
C LEU A 4 38.52 -8.44 7.88
N PRO A 5 38.63 -9.63 7.27
CA PRO A 5 37.50 -10.29 6.62
C PRO A 5 36.83 -11.41 7.43
N LEU A 6 35.63 -11.69 6.95
CA LEU A 6 34.64 -12.71 7.29
C LEU A 6 35.20 -14.15 7.21
N SER A 7 35.84 -14.72 8.25
CA SER A 7 36.22 -16.15 8.24
C SER A 7 36.33 -16.88 9.59
N THR A 8 36.13 -16.27 10.76
CA THR A 8 36.53 -16.90 12.05
C THR A 8 35.41 -17.22 13.05
N LEU A 9 34.12 -17.22 12.67
CA LEU A 9 33.02 -17.50 13.62
C LEU A 9 32.09 -18.65 13.21
N LEU A 10 32.66 -19.73 12.67
CA LEU A 10 31.92 -20.93 12.27
C LEU A 10 32.24 -22.20 13.09
N LEU A 11 32.72 -22.10 14.35
CA LEU A 11 33.16 -23.31 15.07
C LEU A 11 32.77 -23.49 16.54
N ALA A 12 31.73 -22.85 17.08
CA ALA A 12 31.39 -23.10 18.49
C ALA A 12 29.92 -22.91 18.88
N ARG A 13 28.99 -23.75 18.37
CA ARG A 13 27.87 -24.30 19.16
C ARG A 13 27.01 -25.27 18.35
N ARG A 14 27.50 -26.50 18.20
CA ARG A 14 26.70 -27.67 17.82
C ARG A 14 26.20 -28.32 19.11
N ASN A 15 25.07 -27.85 19.64
CA ASN A 15 24.48 -28.43 20.86
C ASN A 15 23.71 -29.70 20.49
N ARG A 16 24.30 -30.85 20.80
CA ARG A 16 23.78 -32.20 20.57
C ARG A 16 23.00 -32.58 21.83
N THR A 17 21.67 -32.54 21.79
CA THR A 17 20.84 -33.10 22.87
C THR A 17 20.77 -34.62 22.72
N ILE A 18 20.91 -35.26 23.87
CA ILE A 18 21.15 -36.68 24.11
C ILE A 18 19.80 -37.41 24.12
N CYS A 19 19.68 -38.50 23.35
CA CYS A 19 18.62 -39.49 23.56
C CYS A 19 19.22 -40.67 24.34
N ALA A 20 18.76 -40.85 25.57
CA ALA A 20 19.03 -42.02 26.40
C ALA A 20 17.67 -42.60 26.83
N GLY A 21 17.49 -43.92 26.73
CA GLY A 21 16.29 -44.61 27.23
C GLY A 21 15.99 -45.95 26.55
N ASP A 22 16.77 -46.97 26.92
CA ASP A 22 16.39 -48.35 27.26
C ASP A 22 15.34 -49.16 26.45
N ARG A 23 15.80 -50.32 25.94
CA ARG A 23 15.04 -51.58 25.76
C ARG A 23 15.40 -52.51 26.96
N PRO A 24 14.66 -53.60 27.36
CA PRO A 24 14.06 -54.60 26.46
C PRO A 24 12.85 -55.47 26.98
N VAL A 25 12.45 -56.45 26.14
CA VAL A 25 11.76 -57.76 26.39
C VAL A 25 10.22 -57.86 26.49
N GLY A 26 9.64 -58.52 25.46
CA GLY A 26 8.81 -59.74 25.64
C GLY A 26 7.27 -59.64 25.65
N GLY A 27 6.63 -60.31 24.69
CA GLY A 27 5.42 -61.11 24.96
C GLY A 27 4.05 -60.59 24.46
N SER A 28 3.53 -61.34 23.47
CA SER A 28 2.10 -61.64 23.26
C SER A 28 1.15 -60.60 22.64
N ARG A 29 0.74 -60.93 21.40
CA ARG A 29 -0.65 -60.99 20.88
C ARG A 29 -1.63 -59.94 21.42
N GLU A 30 -2.09 -59.04 20.57
CA GLU A 30 -3.52 -58.87 20.23
C GLU A 30 -3.65 -58.26 18.84
N ALA A 31 -4.38 -58.97 17.98
CA ALA A 31 -4.84 -58.48 16.69
C ALA A 31 -6.00 -57.50 16.96
N PHE A 32 -5.85 -56.25 16.54
CA PHE A 32 -7.00 -55.35 16.44
C PHE A 32 -7.11 -54.83 15.01
N HIS A 33 -8.11 -55.39 14.34
CA HIS A 33 -8.85 -54.85 13.21
C HIS A 33 -8.66 -53.35 13.01
N THR A 34 -8.14 -52.90 11.87
CA THR A 34 -8.96 -52.35 10.76
C THR A 34 -8.05 -52.05 9.56
N CYS A 35 -8.19 -52.83 8.50
CA CYS A 35 -7.88 -52.39 7.15
C CYS A 35 -9.11 -51.57 6.68
N GLY A 36 -8.88 -50.32 6.27
CA GLY A 36 -9.95 -49.41 5.88
C GLY A 36 -9.41 -48.02 5.55
N GLN A 37 -8.40 -47.96 4.69
CA GLN A 37 -8.11 -46.74 3.92
C GLN A 37 -9.31 -46.45 3.01
N THR A 38 -10.08 -45.42 3.32
CA THR A 38 -10.79 -44.56 2.36
C THR A 38 -10.96 -43.18 3.00
N THR A 39 -9.89 -42.41 3.03
CA THR A 39 -9.90 -40.96 3.31
C THR A 39 -10.15 -40.15 2.03
N GLU A 40 -10.88 -40.69 1.06
CA GLU A 40 -11.03 -40.08 -0.28
C GLU A 40 -12.37 -39.34 -0.50
N ASP A 41 -13.20 -39.16 0.54
CA ASP A 41 -14.54 -38.58 0.37
C ASP A 41 -14.73 -37.16 0.94
N VAL A 42 -13.68 -36.51 1.46
CA VAL A 42 -13.75 -35.12 1.96
C VAL A 42 -13.25 -34.09 0.94
N THR A 43 -12.69 -34.52 -0.19
CA THR A 43 -12.05 -33.63 -1.18
C THR A 43 -12.96 -33.14 -2.31
N CYS A 44 -14.24 -33.54 -2.33
CA CYS A 44 -15.22 -33.06 -3.32
C CYS A 44 -16.19 -32.03 -2.73
N GLY A 45 -15.63 -31.08 -1.97
CA GLY A 45 -16.35 -29.92 -1.43
C GLY A 45 -15.61 -28.65 -1.80
N SER A 46 -15.71 -28.24 -3.07
CA SER A 46 -15.27 -26.90 -3.53
C SER A 46 -13.78 -26.58 -3.36
N ALA A 47 -12.91 -27.42 -3.91
CA ALA A 47 -11.72 -26.89 -4.56
C ALA A 47 -12.16 -26.10 -5.82
N ILE A 48 -12.81 -24.94 -5.61
CA ILE A 48 -12.80 -23.89 -6.62
C ILE A 48 -11.34 -23.50 -6.68
N GLY A 49 -10.59 -24.11 -7.61
CA GLY A 49 -9.22 -23.70 -7.90
C GLY A 49 -9.20 -22.19 -8.00
N SER A 50 -8.37 -21.54 -7.19
CA SER A 50 -8.14 -20.10 -7.29
C SER A 50 -7.68 -19.84 -8.71
N ASN A 51 -8.60 -19.38 -9.56
CA ASN A 51 -8.30 -19.07 -10.94
C ASN A 51 -7.48 -17.78 -10.90
N PRO A 52 -6.15 -17.81 -11.14
CA PRO A 52 -5.32 -16.61 -11.02
C PRO A 52 -5.79 -15.50 -11.97
N VAL A 53 -6.39 -15.91 -13.10
CA VAL A 53 -7.03 -15.00 -14.07
C VAL A 53 -8.18 -14.21 -13.42
N LEU A 54 -9.01 -14.84 -12.59
CA LEU A 54 -10.12 -14.16 -11.90
C LEU A 54 -9.60 -13.12 -10.91
N GLU A 55 -8.58 -13.48 -10.10
CA GLU A 55 -7.94 -12.54 -9.17
C GLU A 55 -7.39 -11.31 -9.90
N ILE A 56 -6.69 -11.54 -11.02
CA ILE A 56 -6.15 -10.47 -11.86
C ILE A 56 -7.29 -9.63 -12.44
N CYS A 57 -8.31 -10.23 -13.05
CA CYS A 57 -9.44 -9.49 -13.61
C CYS A 57 -10.16 -8.63 -12.57
N VAL A 58 -10.48 -9.20 -11.40
CA VAL A 58 -11.12 -8.49 -10.29
C VAL A 58 -10.23 -7.35 -9.81
N GLY A 59 -8.94 -7.63 -9.60
CA GLY A 59 -8.00 -6.62 -9.15
C GLY A 59 -7.82 -5.49 -10.15
N THR A 60 -7.71 -5.80 -11.45
CA THR A 60 -7.60 -4.81 -12.53
C THR A 60 -8.84 -3.93 -12.63
N VAL A 61 -10.04 -4.49 -12.48
CA VAL A 61 -11.29 -3.71 -12.49
C VAL A 61 -11.29 -2.70 -11.34
N ILE A 62 -10.94 -3.12 -10.12
CA ILE A 62 -10.87 -2.22 -8.96
C ILE A 62 -9.76 -1.17 -9.15
N LEU A 63 -8.60 -1.56 -9.67
CA LEU A 63 -7.51 -0.63 -10.02
C LEU A 63 -7.99 0.44 -11.01
N ILE A 64 -8.72 0.08 -12.07
CA ILE A 64 -9.27 1.04 -13.04
C ILE A 64 -10.24 2.00 -12.35
N VAL A 65 -11.10 1.50 -11.46
CA VAL A 65 -12.00 2.34 -10.66
C VAL A 65 -11.21 3.33 -9.79
N VAL A 66 -10.13 2.87 -9.13
CA VAL A 66 -9.25 3.73 -8.34
C VAL A 66 -8.60 4.81 -9.20
N ILE A 67 -8.04 4.46 -10.36
CA ILE A 67 -7.44 5.44 -11.29
C ILE A 67 -8.49 6.46 -11.75
N PHE A 68 -9.71 6.02 -12.06
CA PHE A 68 -10.79 6.92 -12.47
C PHE A 68 -11.19 7.88 -11.35
N VAL A 69 -11.40 7.37 -10.14
CA VAL A 69 -11.69 8.19 -8.95
C VAL A 69 -10.56 9.18 -8.68
N HIS A 70 -9.31 8.74 -8.80
CA HIS A 70 -8.13 9.59 -8.66
C HIS A 70 -8.13 10.74 -9.67
N GLY A 71 -8.35 10.44 -10.96
CA GLY A 71 -8.40 11.43 -12.02
C GLY A 71 -9.52 12.46 -11.82
N VAL A 72 -10.71 12.01 -11.41
CA VAL A 72 -11.83 12.91 -11.05
C VAL A 72 -11.49 13.75 -9.82
N GLY A 73 -10.87 13.16 -8.80
CA GLY A 73 -10.42 13.83 -7.59
C GLY A 73 -9.40 14.93 -7.88
N ILE A 74 -8.34 14.63 -8.63
CA ILE A 74 -7.35 15.61 -9.08
C ILE A 74 -8.02 16.71 -9.89
N ARG A 75 -8.90 16.38 -10.83
CA ARG A 75 -9.60 17.40 -11.63
C ARG A 75 -10.42 18.35 -10.75
N ALA A 76 -11.14 17.80 -9.76
CA ALA A 76 -11.92 18.58 -8.81
C ALA A 76 -11.05 19.47 -7.91
N ILE A 77 -9.93 18.94 -7.41
CA ILE A 77 -8.96 19.67 -6.58
C ILE A 77 -8.33 20.81 -7.39
N SER A 78 -7.85 20.53 -8.59
CA SER A 78 -7.24 21.52 -9.48
C SER A 78 -8.23 22.61 -9.89
N TRP A 79 -9.49 22.27 -10.18
CA TRP A 79 -10.53 23.27 -10.48
C TRP A 79 -10.80 24.19 -9.29
N LYS A 80 -10.89 23.64 -8.07
CA LYS A 80 -11.02 24.44 -6.84
C LYS A 80 -9.78 25.30 -6.58
N PHE A 81 -8.58 24.77 -6.85
CA PHE A 81 -7.32 25.50 -6.72
C PHE A 81 -7.28 26.71 -7.65
N SER A 82 -7.54 26.53 -8.95
CA SER A 82 -7.59 27.64 -9.91
C SER A 82 -8.61 28.70 -9.50
N LYS A 83 -9.81 28.29 -9.05
CA LYS A 83 -10.85 29.20 -8.55
C LYS A 83 -10.39 30.01 -7.32
N SER A 84 -9.65 29.38 -6.42
CA SER A 84 -9.10 30.08 -5.25
C SER A 84 -7.97 31.03 -5.65
N TRP A 85 -7.12 30.61 -6.60
CA TRP A 85 -5.98 31.35 -7.11
C TRP A 85 -6.34 32.66 -7.81
N MET A 86 -7.40 32.68 -8.61
CA MET A 86 -7.85 33.91 -9.27
C MET A 86 -8.34 35.01 -8.31
N HIS A 87 -8.59 34.69 -7.03
CA HIS A 87 -8.89 35.68 -5.99
C HIS A 87 -7.66 36.10 -5.16
N VAL A 88 -6.46 35.55 -5.41
CA VAL A 88 -5.21 35.92 -4.72
C VAL A 88 -4.50 37.08 -5.45
N THR A 89 -5.20 38.20 -5.64
CA THR A 89 -4.66 39.41 -6.30
C THR A 89 -4.28 40.53 -5.35
N SER A 90 -4.46 40.39 -4.03
CA SER A 90 -4.22 41.49 -3.09
C SER A 90 -3.02 41.27 -2.14
N THR A 91 -2.34 42.38 -1.87
CA THR A 91 -1.12 42.71 -1.07
C THR A 91 -0.79 41.93 0.22
N ARG A 92 -1.58 40.92 0.64
CA ARG A 92 -1.35 40.05 1.83
C ARG A 92 -1.00 38.59 1.45
N GLY A 93 -0.26 38.42 0.36
CA GLY A 93 -0.27 37.17 -0.44
C GLY A 93 0.49 35.95 0.13
N HIS A 94 1.53 36.09 0.96
CA HIS A 94 2.40 34.95 1.30
C HIS A 94 1.69 33.92 2.20
N TRP A 95 1.01 34.38 3.24
CA TRP A 95 0.24 33.48 4.14
C TRP A 95 -0.91 32.79 3.42
N ARG A 96 -1.61 33.51 2.52
CA ARG A 96 -2.72 32.93 1.75
C ARG A 96 -2.23 31.89 0.74
N LEU A 97 -1.09 32.12 0.09
CA LEU A 97 -0.48 31.17 -0.85
C LEU A 97 -0.08 29.87 -0.15
N ASN A 98 0.64 29.99 0.97
CA ASN A 98 1.03 28.83 1.79
C ASN A 98 -0.19 28.06 2.29
N LEU A 99 -1.25 28.75 2.71
CA LEU A 99 -2.49 28.12 3.16
C LEU A 99 -3.20 27.36 2.03
N VAL A 100 -3.28 27.93 0.82
CA VAL A 100 -3.87 27.26 -0.34
C VAL A 100 -3.06 26.00 -0.73
N LEU A 101 -1.73 26.07 -0.66
CA LEU A 101 -0.87 24.90 -0.90
C LEU A 101 -1.07 23.82 0.17
N ALA A 102 -1.08 24.19 1.44
CA ALA A 102 -1.32 23.25 2.54
C ALA A 102 -2.68 22.54 2.40
N VAL A 103 -3.74 23.29 2.07
CA VAL A 103 -5.08 22.73 1.82
C VAL A 103 -5.08 21.79 0.61
N THR A 104 -4.32 22.12 -0.43
CA THR A 104 -4.22 21.28 -1.64
C THR A 104 -3.53 19.95 -1.33
N ILE A 105 -2.40 19.98 -0.61
CA ILE A 105 -1.68 18.77 -0.18
C ILE A 105 -2.57 17.93 0.74
N ALA A 106 -3.27 18.55 1.70
CA ALA A 106 -4.21 17.84 2.57
C ALA A 106 -5.35 17.18 1.78
N ALA A 107 -5.89 17.87 0.77
CA ALA A 107 -6.94 17.31 -0.09
C ALA A 107 -6.45 16.11 -0.92
N LEU A 108 -5.21 16.16 -1.43
CA LEU A 108 -4.58 15.03 -2.13
C LEU A 108 -4.33 13.84 -1.20
N ALA A 109 -3.90 14.10 0.05
CA ALA A 109 -3.75 13.04 1.05
C ALA A 109 -5.09 12.38 1.39
N ILE A 110 -6.16 13.16 1.55
CA ILE A 110 -7.52 12.65 1.77
C ILE A 110 -8.00 11.82 0.58
N LEU A 111 -7.69 12.25 -0.65
CA LEU A 111 -8.01 11.47 -1.86
C LEU A 111 -7.33 10.10 -1.83
N HIS A 112 -6.05 10.03 -1.46
CA HIS A 112 -5.36 8.75 -1.30
C HIS A 112 -5.96 7.86 -0.20
N PHE A 113 -6.37 8.43 0.94
CA PHE A 113 -7.09 7.66 1.96
C PHE A 113 -8.47 7.18 1.48
N ALA A 114 -9.16 7.94 0.62
CA ALA A 114 -10.41 7.49 0.03
C ALA A 114 -10.19 6.31 -0.94
N GLU A 115 -9.09 6.31 -1.69
CA GLU A 115 -8.72 5.23 -2.62
C GLU A 115 -8.39 3.93 -1.88
N THR A 116 -7.70 4.01 -0.75
CA THR A 116 -7.44 2.84 0.08
C THR A 116 -8.73 2.30 0.71
N LEU A 117 -9.72 3.15 1.01
CA LEU A 117 -11.04 2.68 1.45
C LEU A 117 -11.78 1.92 0.34
N ILE A 118 -11.67 2.34 -0.92
CA ILE A 118 -12.28 1.62 -2.07
C ILE A 118 -11.78 0.18 -2.15
N TRP A 119 -10.52 -0.07 -1.81
CA TRP A 119 -9.95 -1.41 -1.73
C TRP A 119 -10.32 -2.16 -0.44
N SER A 120 -10.34 -1.47 0.69
CA SER A 120 -10.58 -2.08 2.00
C SER A 120 -12.01 -2.59 2.18
N VAL A 121 -13.00 -1.83 1.72
CA VAL A 121 -14.43 -2.17 1.83
C VAL A 121 -14.76 -3.55 1.23
N PRO A 122 -14.39 -3.88 -0.02
CA PRO A 122 -14.68 -5.20 -0.59
C PRO A 122 -13.92 -6.34 0.08
N LEU A 123 -12.70 -6.12 0.59
CA LEU A 123 -11.95 -7.14 1.35
C LEU A 123 -12.66 -7.50 2.67
N TYR A 124 -13.15 -6.48 3.38
CA TYR A 124 -13.93 -6.66 4.59
C TYR A 124 -15.32 -7.26 4.30
N ALA A 125 -16.04 -6.72 3.31
CA ALA A 125 -17.40 -7.15 2.98
C ALA A 125 -17.47 -8.60 2.48
N ARG A 126 -16.41 -9.11 1.86
CA ARG A 126 -16.27 -10.52 1.46
C ARG A 126 -15.66 -11.40 2.54
N SER A 127 -15.41 -10.85 3.73
CA SER A 127 -14.76 -11.53 4.85
C SER A 127 -13.44 -12.20 4.46
N ILE A 128 -12.70 -11.59 3.51
CA ILE A 128 -11.36 -12.05 3.13
C ILE A 128 -10.40 -11.77 4.29
N ILE A 129 -10.55 -10.59 4.91
CA ILE A 129 -9.94 -10.25 6.19
C ILE A 129 -11.09 -9.98 7.19
N PRO A 130 -11.12 -10.62 8.38
CA PRO A 130 -12.26 -10.53 9.29
C PRO A 130 -12.54 -9.14 9.88
N SER A 131 -11.51 -8.31 10.02
CA SER A 131 -11.58 -7.01 10.67
C SER A 131 -11.45 -5.89 9.64
N MET A 132 -12.33 -4.87 9.72
CA MET A 132 -12.22 -3.67 8.87
C MET A 132 -10.89 -2.94 9.13
N ARG A 133 -10.42 -2.92 10.39
CA ARG A 133 -9.13 -2.31 10.76
C ARG A 133 -7.98 -3.03 10.06
N ASP A 134 -7.97 -4.35 10.09
CA ASP A 134 -6.89 -5.15 9.51
C ASP A 134 -6.96 -5.14 7.98
N SER A 135 -8.17 -5.09 7.42
CA SER A 135 -8.40 -4.91 5.98
C SER A 135 -7.83 -3.58 5.50
N TYR A 136 -8.13 -2.49 6.21
CA TYR A 136 -7.63 -1.16 5.89
C TYR A 136 -6.11 -1.07 6.09
N TYR A 137 -5.59 -1.65 7.17
CA TYR A 137 -4.15 -1.74 7.44
C TYR A 137 -3.41 -2.46 6.30
N PHE A 138 -3.85 -3.67 5.93
CA PHE A 138 -3.26 -4.43 4.82
C PHE A 138 -3.24 -3.64 3.51
N VAL A 139 -4.36 -2.99 3.19
CA VAL A 139 -4.46 -2.17 1.99
C VAL A 139 -3.53 -0.97 2.06
N LEU A 140 -3.45 -0.27 3.19
CA LEU A 140 -2.53 0.86 3.37
C LEU A 140 -1.08 0.46 3.14
N GLU A 141 -0.65 -0.64 3.76
CA GLU A 141 0.72 -1.14 3.59
C GLU A 141 1.00 -1.56 2.16
N SER A 142 0.06 -2.26 1.51
CA SER A 142 0.21 -2.69 0.13
C SER A 142 0.24 -1.50 -0.83
N TYR A 143 -0.69 -0.56 -0.65
CA TYR A 143 -0.89 0.63 -1.50
C TYR A 143 0.30 1.59 -1.42
N THR A 144 0.85 1.77 -0.21
CA THR A 144 2.06 2.59 0.00
C THR A 144 3.35 1.83 -0.24
N THR A 145 3.27 0.54 -0.62
CA THR A 145 4.40 -0.37 -0.85
C THR A 145 5.27 -0.61 0.39
N LEU A 146 4.73 -0.39 1.59
CA LEU A 146 5.41 -0.64 2.86
C LEU A 146 5.64 -2.14 3.08
N GLY A 147 4.57 -2.95 2.92
CA GLY A 147 4.64 -4.41 2.91
C GLY A 147 5.21 -5.06 4.17
N GLU A 148 4.84 -4.60 5.37
CA GLU A 148 5.35 -5.13 6.65
C GLU A 148 5.00 -6.62 6.85
N GLY A 149 3.87 -7.07 6.30
CA GLY A 149 3.49 -8.49 6.25
C GLY A 149 2.82 -9.01 7.53
N ASN A 150 2.45 -8.11 8.45
CA ASN A 150 1.73 -8.45 9.69
C ASN A 150 0.32 -9.02 9.43
N VAL A 151 -0.33 -8.56 8.36
CA VAL A 151 -1.62 -9.07 7.87
C VAL A 151 -1.41 -9.56 6.45
N THR A 152 -1.92 -10.74 6.11
CA THR A 152 -1.74 -11.35 4.78
C THR A 152 -3.07 -11.82 4.20
N LEU A 153 -3.15 -11.86 2.86
CA LEU A 153 -4.29 -12.45 2.17
C LEU A 153 -4.16 -13.98 2.11
N PRO A 154 -5.28 -14.72 2.16
CA PRO A 154 -5.29 -16.14 1.86
C PRO A 154 -4.71 -16.42 0.47
N ASP A 155 -4.13 -17.61 0.27
CA ASP A 155 -3.45 -17.97 -0.99
C ASP A 155 -4.29 -17.72 -2.25
N ARG A 156 -5.61 -17.92 -2.16
CA ARG A 156 -6.58 -17.71 -3.25
C ARG A 156 -6.85 -16.25 -3.66
N TRP A 157 -6.29 -15.28 -2.94
CA TRP A 157 -6.43 -13.85 -3.21
C TRP A 157 -5.07 -13.12 -3.17
N ARG A 158 -3.97 -13.87 -3.10
CA ARG A 158 -2.64 -13.31 -2.85
C ARG A 158 -2.20 -12.34 -3.96
N LEU A 159 -2.72 -12.47 -5.18
CA LEU A 159 -2.41 -11.58 -6.30
C LEU A 159 -3.01 -10.17 -6.14
N LEU A 160 -4.03 -10.00 -5.29
CA LEU A 160 -4.60 -8.68 -5.03
C LEU A 160 -3.62 -7.73 -4.34
N GLY A 161 -2.73 -8.25 -3.47
CA GLY A 161 -1.73 -7.44 -2.76
C GLY A 161 -0.84 -6.62 -3.71
N PRO A 162 -0.11 -7.27 -4.64
CA PRO A 162 0.65 -6.55 -5.66
C PRO A 162 -0.18 -5.59 -6.52
N ILE A 163 -1.43 -5.92 -6.84
CA ILE A 163 -2.31 -5.05 -7.65
C ILE A 163 -2.73 -3.79 -6.87
N ILE A 164 -2.97 -3.91 -5.56
CA ILE A 164 -3.18 -2.76 -4.67
C ILE A 164 -1.95 -1.86 -4.67
N GLY A 165 -0.74 -2.45 -4.59
CA GLY A 165 0.51 -1.69 -4.68
C GLY A 165 0.69 -0.98 -6.02
N MET A 166 0.40 -1.64 -7.14
CA MET A 166 0.40 -0.99 -8.45
C MET A 166 -0.57 0.19 -8.52
N SER A 167 -1.76 0.05 -7.92
CA SER A 167 -2.74 1.14 -7.84
C SER A 167 -2.15 2.37 -7.15
N GLY A 168 -1.49 2.17 -6.01
CA GLY A 168 -0.84 3.24 -5.27
C GLY A 168 0.33 3.88 -6.02
N LEU A 169 1.18 3.07 -6.69
CA LEU A 169 2.26 3.60 -7.51
C LEU A 169 1.74 4.50 -8.65
N PHE A 170 0.67 4.10 -9.34
CA PHE A 170 0.08 4.92 -10.40
C PHE A 170 -0.49 6.24 -9.88
N THR A 171 -1.25 6.20 -8.78
CA THR A 171 -1.88 7.40 -8.22
C THR A 171 -0.84 8.32 -7.56
N PHE A 172 0.12 7.81 -6.80
CA PHE A 172 1.20 8.63 -6.23
C PHE A 172 2.07 9.25 -7.32
N GLY A 173 2.38 8.50 -8.39
CA GLY A 173 3.10 9.03 -9.55
C GLY A 173 2.36 10.18 -10.22
N TRP A 174 1.04 10.05 -10.39
CA TRP A 174 0.19 11.11 -10.93
C TRP A 174 0.15 12.32 -9.97
N THR A 175 -0.16 12.12 -8.69
CA THR A 175 -0.14 13.18 -7.67
C THR A 175 1.18 13.95 -7.65
N GLY A 176 2.31 13.24 -7.70
CA GLY A 176 3.65 13.84 -7.73
C GLY A 176 3.83 14.77 -8.93
N SER A 177 3.44 14.33 -10.14
CA SER A 177 3.51 15.16 -11.35
C SER A 177 2.68 16.45 -11.23
N VAL A 178 1.49 16.36 -10.64
CA VAL A 178 0.60 17.52 -10.43
C VAL A 178 1.18 18.47 -9.39
N LEU A 179 1.75 17.95 -8.31
CA LEU A 179 2.36 18.76 -7.26
C LEU A 179 3.58 19.54 -7.78
N VAL A 180 4.40 18.92 -8.63
CA VAL A 180 5.53 19.59 -9.31
C VAL A 180 5.02 20.73 -10.20
N ASN A 181 3.95 20.50 -10.97
CA ASN A 181 3.36 21.54 -11.80
C ASN A 181 2.86 22.73 -10.96
N ILE A 182 2.13 22.45 -9.87
CA ILE A 182 1.63 23.47 -8.94
C ILE A 182 2.80 24.26 -8.31
N MET A 183 3.84 23.58 -7.85
CA MET A 183 5.00 24.23 -7.22
C MET A 183 5.76 25.11 -8.22
N THR A 184 5.83 24.70 -9.47
CA THR A 184 6.44 25.49 -10.55
C THR A 184 5.68 26.79 -10.77
N ASP A 185 4.34 26.73 -10.79
CA ASP A 185 3.50 27.93 -10.91
C ASP A 185 3.70 28.86 -9.71
N VAL A 186 3.63 28.34 -8.48
CA VAL A 186 3.92 29.10 -7.23
C VAL A 186 5.25 29.83 -7.31
N GLY A 187 6.34 29.12 -7.65
CA GLY A 187 7.68 29.72 -7.72
C GLY A 187 7.78 30.84 -8.76
N ARG A 188 7.10 30.71 -9.91
CA ARG A 188 7.04 31.78 -10.92
C ARG A 188 6.32 33.03 -10.38
N PHE A 189 5.24 32.86 -9.64
CA PHE A 189 4.52 33.99 -9.03
C PHE A 189 5.35 34.71 -7.97
N ASP A 190 6.07 33.97 -7.13
CA ASP A 190 6.96 34.55 -6.11
C ASP A 190 8.10 35.34 -6.77
N MET A 191 8.69 34.82 -7.85
CA MET A 191 9.72 35.53 -8.63
C MET A 191 9.18 36.84 -9.24
N LEU A 192 7.98 36.82 -9.83
CA LEU A 192 7.36 38.03 -10.41
C LEU A 192 7.05 39.09 -9.35
N ARG A 193 6.72 38.68 -8.14
CA ARG A 193 6.53 39.59 -7.00
C ARG A 193 7.85 40.21 -6.55
N ALA A 194 8.90 39.40 -6.42
CA ALA A 194 10.24 39.89 -6.08
C ALA A 194 10.74 40.93 -7.10
N LYS A 195 10.57 40.67 -8.41
CA LYS A 195 10.94 41.62 -9.47
C LYS A 195 10.18 42.96 -9.38
N ARG A 196 8.87 42.93 -9.06
CA ARG A 196 8.08 44.16 -8.88
C ARG A 196 8.56 44.97 -7.68
N ALA A 197 8.79 44.31 -6.54
CA ALA A 197 9.31 44.98 -5.35
C ALA A 197 10.65 45.68 -5.62
N HIS A 198 11.57 45.05 -6.38
CA HIS A 198 12.83 45.69 -6.77
C HIS A 198 12.67 46.84 -7.78
N SER A 199 11.63 46.82 -8.62
CA SER A 199 11.41 47.88 -9.62
C SER A 199 10.82 49.14 -8.99
N ASP A 200 10.01 48.98 -7.94
CA ASP A 200 9.41 50.09 -7.19
C ASP A 200 10.44 50.84 -6.29
N ASP A 201 11.56 50.19 -5.93
CA ASP A 201 12.64 50.75 -5.09
C ASP A 201 13.84 51.32 -5.91
N GLY A 202 13.75 51.41 -7.24
CA GLY A 202 14.83 51.94 -8.09
C GLY A 202 15.06 53.46 -7.90
N PRO A 203 16.31 53.95 -7.95
CA PRO A 203 16.61 55.37 -7.67
C PRO A 203 16.01 56.29 -8.75
N GLN A 204 15.28 57.33 -8.31
CA GLN A 204 14.76 58.41 -9.16
C GLN A 204 15.87 59.27 -9.74
#